data_AF-A0A285P585-F1
#
_entry.id   AF-A0A285P585-F1
#
_cell.length_a   1.000
_cell.length_b   1.000
_cell.length_c   1.000
_cell.angle_alpha   90.00
_cell.angle_beta   90.00
_cell.angle_gamma   90.00
#
_symmetry.space_group_name_H-M   'P 1'
#
loop_
_entity.id
_entity.type
_entity.pdbx_description
1 polymer ?
#
loop_
_entity_poly.entity_id
_entity_poly.type
_entity_poly.pdbx_seq_one_letter_code
_entity_poly.pdbx_strand_id
1 'polypeptide(L)' 'MKDSRIIKYIKSLIRNHKYMTTEDIMLLLERYYGLPIKIPSVYYKYRKVIKECRKEVYKERRKKR' A
#
# COMPACT_ATOMS: atom_id res chain seq x y z
N MET A 1 10.73 7.90 1.68
CA MET A 1 10.49 7.41 0.31
C MET A 1 10.29 8.59 -0.61
N LYS A 2 10.81 8.58 -1.85
CA LYS A 2 10.36 9.57 -2.86
C LYS A 2 8.85 9.40 -3.02
N ASP A 3 8.10 10.48 -2.83
CA ASP A 3 6.63 10.46 -2.82
C ASP A 3 6.09 10.14 -4.22
N SER A 4 5.80 8.86 -4.49
CA SER A 4 5.10 8.46 -5.69
C SER A 4 3.58 8.56 -5.48
N ARG A 5 2.83 8.87 -6.54
CA ARG A 5 1.35 8.86 -6.52
C ARG A 5 0.80 7.53 -5.98
N ILE A 6 1.47 6.42 -6.30
CA ILE A 6 1.14 5.07 -5.81
C ILE A 6 1.27 4.97 -4.28
N ILE A 7 2.35 5.51 -3.69
CA ILE A 7 2.53 5.49 -2.22
C ILE A 7 1.44 6.30 -1.53
N LYS A 8 1.11 7.49 -2.06
CA LYS A 8 0.01 8.31 -1.51
C LYS A 8 -1.32 7.58 -1.57
N TYR A 9 -1.59 6.89 -2.69
CA TYR A 9 -2.78 6.06 -2.84
C TYR A 9 -2.83 4.91 -1.83
N ILE A 10 -1.75 4.13 -1.70
CA ILE A 10 -1.66 3.03 -0.72
C ILE A 10 -1.88 3.53 0.71
N LYS A 11 -1.25 4.65 1.09
CA LYS A 11 -1.44 5.25 2.43
C LYS A 11 -2.89 5.68 2.66
N SER A 12 -3.54 6.28 1.66
CA SER A 12 -4.95 6.66 1.72
C SER A 12 -5.84 5.44 1.96
N LEU A 13 -5.62 4.36 1.21
CA LEU A 13 -6.34 3.09 1.38
C LEU A 13 -6.19 2.54 2.81
N ILE A 14 -4.97 2.45 3.32
CA ILE A 14 -4.71 1.92 4.68
C ILE A 14 -5.31 2.82 5.77
N ARG A 15 -5.33 4.14 5.55
CA ARG A 15 -5.92 5.11 6.49
C ARG A 15 -7.44 4.95 6.57
N ASN A 16 -8.10 4.80 5.43
CA ASN A 16 -9.57 4.77 5.34
C ASN A 16 -10.15 3.36 5.57
N HIS A 17 -9.42 2.31 5.21
CA HIS A 17 -9.87 0.92 5.31
C HIS A 17 -8.96 0.11 6.25
N LYS A 18 -9.35 0.04 7.53
CA LYS A 18 -8.55 -0.59 8.60
C LYS A 18 -8.23 -2.07 8.35
N TYR A 19 -9.12 -2.79 7.70
CA TYR A 19 -9.05 -4.26 7.52
C TYR A 19 -8.67 -4.70 6.11
N MET A 20 -8.37 -3.76 5.21
CA MET A 20 -7.97 -4.10 3.84
C MET A 20 -6.70 -4.95 3.89
N THR A 21 -6.66 -6.08 3.17
CA THR A 21 -5.51 -6.99 3.15
C THR A 21 -4.41 -6.48 2.22
N THR A 22 -3.29 -7.19 2.13
CA THR A 22 -2.24 -6.81 1.17
C THR A 22 -2.70 -7.13 -0.25
N GLU A 23 -3.39 -8.26 -0.40
CA GLU A 23 -3.96 -8.80 -1.62
C GLU A 23 -5.01 -7.84 -2.19
N ASP A 24 -5.89 -7.30 -1.35
CA ASP A 24 -6.90 -6.30 -1.78
C ASP A 24 -6.24 -5.03 -2.32
N ILE A 25 -5.22 -4.51 -1.61
CA ILE A 25 -4.47 -3.34 -2.06
C ILE A 25 -3.77 -3.64 -3.39
N MET A 26 -3.23 -4.84 -3.54
CA MET A 26 -2.61 -5.27 -4.78
C MET A 26 -3.63 -5.30 -5.92
N LEU A 27 -4.79 -5.95 -5.77
CA LEU A 27 -5.82 -5.97 -6.80
C LEU A 27 -6.25 -4.56 -7.23
N LEU A 28 -6.34 -3.62 -6.29
CA LEU A 28 -6.59 -2.21 -6.60
C LEU A 28 -5.43 -1.58 -7.38
N LEU A 29 -4.20 -1.86 -7.02
CA LEU A 29 -3.02 -1.37 -7.75
C LEU A 29 -2.94 -1.92 -9.19
N GLU A 30 -3.30 -3.17 -9.41
CA GLU A 30 -3.43 -3.75 -10.76
C GLU A 30 -4.53 -3.04 -11.55
N ARG A 31 -5.71 -2.86 -10.97
CA ARG A 31 -6.86 -2.23 -11.63
C ARG A 31 -6.66 -0.75 -11.96
N TYR A 32 -6.09 0.03 -11.03
CA TYR A 32 -5.98 1.49 -11.16
C TYR A 32 -4.67 1.95 -11.84
N TYR A 33 -3.58 1.21 -11.67
CA TYR A 33 -2.26 1.58 -12.19
C TYR A 33 -1.73 0.62 -13.26
N GLY A 34 -2.48 -0.42 -13.64
CA GLY A 34 -2.07 -1.39 -14.65
C GLY A 34 -0.83 -2.19 -14.23
N LEU A 35 -0.59 -2.33 -12.92
CA LEU A 35 0.60 -3.01 -12.43
C LEU A 35 0.49 -4.52 -12.66
N PRO A 36 1.49 -5.17 -13.28
CA PRO A 36 1.42 -6.60 -13.58
C PRO A 36 1.76 -7.43 -12.34
N ILE A 37 0.83 -7.50 -11.39
CA ILE A 37 1.03 -8.12 -10.07
C ILE A 37 1.21 -9.63 -10.15
N LYS A 38 0.75 -10.25 -11.24
CA LYS A 38 1.03 -11.65 -11.56
C LYS A 38 2.53 -11.95 -11.70
N ILE A 39 3.35 -10.93 -11.99
CA ILE A 39 4.81 -11.08 -12.05
C ILE A 39 5.37 -11.10 -10.61
N PRO A 40 6.07 -12.16 -10.19
CA PRO A 40 6.56 -12.29 -8.81
C PRO A 40 7.44 -11.13 -8.35
N SER A 41 8.32 -10.63 -9.21
CA SER A 41 9.21 -9.49 -8.88
C SER A 41 8.42 -8.23 -8.53
N VAL A 42 7.35 -7.95 -9.28
CA VAL A 42 6.45 -6.82 -9.06
C VAL A 42 5.64 -7.03 -7.78
N TYR A 43 5.08 -8.23 -7.58
CA TYR A 43 4.37 -8.60 -6.37
C TYR A 43 5.23 -8.35 -5.12
N TYR A 44 6.43 -8.94 -5.05
CA TYR A 44 7.29 -8.81 -3.87
C TYR A 44 7.79 -7.38 -3.65
N LYS A 45 8.01 -6.60 -4.72
CA LYS A 45 8.33 -5.18 -4.63
C LYS A 45 7.21 -4.41 -3.94
N TYR A 46 5.98 -4.52 -4.43
CA TYR A 46 4.86 -3.79 -3.86
C TYR A 46 4.41 -4.34 -2.49
N ARG A 47 4.63 -5.62 -2.21
CA ARG A 47 4.42 -6.20 -0.88
C ARG A 47 5.28 -5.51 0.17
N LYS A 48 6.56 -5.26 -0.14
CA LYS A 48 7.47 -4.51 0.74
C LYS A 48 6.98 -3.07 0.94
N VAL A 49 6.61 -2.40 -0.16
CA VAL A 49 6.08 -1.02 -0.13
C VAL A 49 4.82 -0.91 0.74
N ILE A 50 3.86 -1.82 0.60
CA ILE A 50 2.62 -1.84 1.40
C ILE A 50 2.95 -2.03 2.88
N LYS A 51 3.88 -2.93 3.21
CA LYS A 51 4.33 -3.16 4.60
C LYS A 51 4.95 -1.91 5.22
N GLU A 52 5.76 -1.17 4.47
CA GLU A 52 6.33 0.11 4.91
C GLU A 52 5.25 1.18 5.11
N CYS A 53 4.32 1.31 4.16
CA CYS A 53 3.19 2.25 4.27
C CYS A 53 2.34 1.97 5.52
N ARG A 54 2.08 0.69 5.85
CA ARG A 54 1.35 0.32 7.07
C ARG A 54 2.08 0.77 8.33
N LYS A 55 3.39 0.54 8.41
CA LYS A 55 4.20 0.95 9.57
C LYS A 55 4.12 2.46 9.77
N GLU A 56 4.24 3.24 8.70
CA GLU A 56 4.14 4.70 8.76
C GLU A 56 2.75 5.16 9.22
N VAL A 57 1.68 4.66 8.59
CA VAL A 57 0.29 5.02 8.96
C VAL A 57 -0.03 4.61 10.40
N TYR A 58 0.45 3.45 10.86
CA TYR A 58 0.23 3.01 12.23
C TYR A 58 1.03 3.83 13.24
N LYS A 59 2.24 4.27 12.91
CA LYS A 59 3.02 5.21 13.72
C LYS A 59 2.31 6.56 13.84
N GLU A 60 1.75 7.08 12.74
CA GLU A 60 0.92 8.29 12.75
C GLU A 60 -0.31 8.14 13.65
N ARG A 61 -1.01 7.01 13.56
CA ARG A 61 -2.18 6.71 14.43
C ARG A 61 -1.81 6.68 15.91
N ARG A 62 -0.66 6.08 16.27
CA ARG A 62 -0.20 6.01 17.66
C ARG A 62 0.15 7.40 18.21
N LYS A 63 0.72 8.30 17.40
CA LYS A 63 1.05 9.67 17.83
C LYS A 63 -0.19 10.55 18.10
N LYS A 64 -1.31 10.24 17.44
CA LYS A 64 -2.57 10.98 17.60
C LYS A 64 -3.41 10.53 18.80
N ARG A 65 -3.02 9.42 19.43
CA ARG A 65 -3.73 8.81 20.56
C ARG A 65 -3.01 9.16 21.84
#